data_AF-A0A8S0H8F0-F1
#
_entry.id   AF-A0A8S0H8F0-F1
#
_cell.length_a   1.000
_cell.length_b   1.000
_cell.length_c   1.000
_cell.angle_alpha   90.00
_cell.angle_beta   90.00
_cell.angle_gamma   90.00
#
_symmetry.space_group_name_H-M   'P 1'
#
loop_
_entity.id
_entity.type
_entity.pdbx_description
1 polymer ?
#
loop_
_entity_poly.entity_id
_entity_poly.type
_entity_poly.pdbx_seq_one_letter_code
_entity_poly.pdbx_strand_id
1 'polypeptide(L)'
;MTEVEVKKTQESLQDRLAQVVELLQRQRVVEDLTHRQEGHHHDRVENLVHRQNLVELQRKLDDLHSADVAYILEALPLEERLTVWQLVKAERDGDILLEVSDSVRETLIADMDDHELLAAAKEMDADELADLAPSCRETSSMS
;
A
#
# COMPACT_ATOMS: atom_id res chain seq x y z
N MET A 1 21.31 3.96 34.31
CA MET A 1 19.93 3.64 33.87
C MET A 1 19.13 4.87 34.21
N THR A 2 18.75 5.76 33.30
CA THR A 2 17.76 5.54 32.24
C THR A 2 17.81 6.70 31.22
N GLU A 3 18.69 6.61 30.22
CA GLU A 3 18.61 7.48 29.02
C GLU A 3 18.28 6.67 27.76
N VAL A 4 18.21 5.34 27.89
CA VAL A 4 17.89 4.41 26.78
C VAL A 4 16.37 4.28 26.58
N GLU A 5 15.55 4.72 27.54
CA GLU A 5 14.08 4.52 27.50
C GLU A 5 13.29 5.59 26.73
N VAL A 6 13.88 6.74 26.38
CA VAL A 6 13.14 7.85 25.71
C VAL A 6 13.12 7.68 24.18
N LYS A 7 13.98 6.84 23.60
CA LYS A 7 14.09 6.63 22.14
C LYS A 7 13.08 5.62 21.55
N LYS A 8 12.08 5.16 22.30
CA LYS A 8 10.99 4.33 21.77
C LYS A 8 9.87 5.11 21.08
N THR A 9 9.96 6.44 20.99
CA THR A 9 8.74 7.26 20.85
C THR A 9 8.44 7.76 19.44
N GLN A 10 9.33 7.61 18.45
CA GLN A 10 9.03 7.90 17.04
C GLN A 10 9.92 7.02 16.16
N GLU A 11 9.40 5.90 15.67
CA GLU A 11 10.02 5.22 14.52
C GLU A 11 10.09 6.23 13.37
N SER A 12 11.26 6.35 12.73
CA SER A 12 11.40 7.28 11.61
C SER A 12 10.61 6.77 10.40
N LEU A 13 10.24 7.66 9.47
CA LEU A 13 9.61 7.26 8.21
C LEU A 13 10.46 6.26 7.43
N GLN A 14 11.79 6.40 7.53
CA GLN A 14 12.73 5.46 6.92
C GLN A 14 12.66 4.07 7.57
N ASP A 15 12.51 4.00 8.89
CA ASP A 15 12.35 2.72 9.60
C ASP A 15 11.05 2.04 9.20
N ARG A 16 9.96 2.81 9.06
CA ARG A 16 8.65 2.30 8.62
C ARG A 16 8.70 1.78 7.19
N LEU A 17 9.31 2.54 6.27
CA LEU A 17 9.55 2.10 4.90
C LEU A 17 10.39 0.82 4.85
N ALA A 18 11.48 0.77 5.62
CA ALA A 18 12.35 -0.40 5.67
C ALA A 18 11.59 -1.65 6.16
N GLN A 19 10.71 -1.50 7.15
CA GLN A 19 9.86 -2.60 7.64
C GLN A 19 8.86 -3.08 6.58
N VAL A 20 8.21 -2.16 5.85
CA VAL A 20 7.29 -2.54 4.75
C VAL A 20 8.04 -3.26 3.64
N VAL A 21 9.19 -2.75 3.22
CA VAL A 21 10.04 -3.38 2.21
C VAL A 21 10.49 -4.78 2.66
N GLU A 22 10.87 -4.95 3.93
CA GLU A 22 11.26 -6.26 4.46
C GLU A 22 10.10 -7.26 4.39
N LEU A 23 8.88 -6.84 4.73
CA LEU A 23 7.70 -7.70 4.63
C LEU A 23 7.38 -8.09 3.19
N LEU A 24 7.48 -7.14 2.25
CA LEU A 24 7.30 -7.40 0.81
C LEU A 24 8.36 -8.37 0.27
N GLN A 25 9.62 -8.24 0.70
CA GLN A 25 10.68 -9.16 0.31
C GLN A 25 10.46 -10.58 0.86
N ARG A 26 10.06 -10.69 2.14
CA ARG A 26 9.67 -11.98 2.72
C ARG A 26 8.50 -12.61 1.96
N GLN A 27 7.54 -11.78 1.55
CA GLN A 27 6.37 -12.20 0.80
C GLN A 27 6.76 -12.80 -0.56
N ARG A 28 7.61 -12.11 -1.34
CA ARG A 28 8.12 -12.59 -2.63
C ARG A 28 8.88 -13.91 -2.51
N VAL A 29 9.73 -14.07 -1.49
CA VAL A 29 10.48 -15.31 -1.27
C VAL A 29 9.54 -16.49 -1.02
N VAL A 30 8.46 -16.28 -0.26
CA VAL A 30 7.46 -17.33 -0.01
C VAL A 30 6.73 -17.71 -1.30
N GLU A 31 6.33 -16.74 -2.12
CA GLU A 31 5.67 -16.99 -3.41
C GLU A 31 6.57 -17.74 -4.41
N ASP A 32 7.85 -17.37 -4.50
CA ASP A 32 8.84 -17.99 -5.38
C ASP A 32 9.08 -19.46 -5.02
N LEU A 33 9.00 -19.80 -3.72
CA LEU A 33 9.14 -21.17 -3.24
C LEU A 33 7.92 -22.02 -3.60
N THR A 34 6.71 -21.44 -3.49
CA THR A 34 5.46 -22.11 -3.87
C THR A 34 5.39 -22.39 -5.37
N HIS A 35 5.85 -21.48 -6.23
CA HIS A 35 5.85 -21.68 -7.69
C HIS A 35 6.82 -22.77 -8.18
N ARG A 36 7.85 -23.12 -7.40
CA ARG A 36 8.85 -24.14 -7.78
C ARG A 36 8.47 -25.56 -7.36
N GLN A 37 7.49 -25.73 -6.48
CA GLN A 37 7.19 -27.03 -5.84
C GLN A 37 5.71 -27.39 -5.98
N GLU A 38 5.24 -27.66 -7.20
CA GLU A 38 3.96 -28.35 -7.41
C GLU A 38 4.07 -29.81 -6.90
N GLY A 39 3.92 -30.01 -5.59
CA GLY A 39 4.01 -31.31 -4.91
C GLY A 39 3.13 -31.37 -3.66
N HIS A 40 2.06 -32.14 -3.75
CA HIS A 40 0.78 -32.13 -2.99
C HIS A 40 0.76 -32.17 -1.43
N HIS A 41 1.79 -31.76 -0.69
CA HIS A 41 1.71 -31.67 0.78
C HIS A 41 2.37 -30.45 1.44
N HIS A 42 3.16 -29.62 0.73
CA HIS A 42 3.79 -28.41 1.31
C HIS A 42 2.91 -27.14 1.19
N ASP A 43 1.92 -27.16 0.31
CA ASP A 43 1.06 -26.01 -0.02
C ASP A 43 0.37 -25.37 1.20
N ARG A 44 0.00 -26.16 2.22
CA ARG A 44 -0.81 -25.64 3.35
C ARG A 44 -0.01 -24.78 4.32
N VAL A 45 1.26 -25.07 4.54
CA VAL A 45 2.12 -24.28 5.45
C VAL A 45 2.58 -23.01 4.75
N GLU A 46 2.96 -23.10 3.48
CA GLU A 46 3.37 -21.96 2.67
C GLU A 46 2.21 -20.96 2.50
N ASN A 47 1.00 -21.43 2.17
CA ASN A 47 -0.19 -20.57 2.13
C ASN A 47 -0.53 -19.91 3.48
N LEU A 48 -0.21 -20.57 4.60
CA LEU A 48 -0.44 -20.00 5.93
C LEU A 48 0.55 -18.87 6.22
N VAL A 49 1.84 -19.08 5.90
CA VAL A 49 2.89 -18.07 6.07
C VAL A 49 2.63 -16.86 5.17
N HIS A 50 2.27 -17.10 3.90
CA HIS A 50 1.85 -16.08 2.96
C HIS A 50 0.73 -15.20 3.54
N ARG A 51 -0.37 -15.84 3.96
CA ARG A 51 -1.50 -15.12 4.58
C ARG A 51 -1.09 -14.36 5.84
N GLN A 52 -0.23 -14.95 6.66
CA GLN A 52 0.25 -14.31 7.89
C GLN A 52 1.07 -13.05 7.60
N ASN A 53 1.93 -13.09 6.58
CA ASN A 53 2.71 -11.93 6.15
C ASN A 53 1.81 -10.81 5.63
N LEU A 54 0.81 -11.13 4.80
CA LEU A 54 -0.14 -10.13 4.29
C LEU A 54 -0.95 -9.48 5.43
N VAL A 55 -1.39 -10.26 6.41
CA VAL A 55 -2.09 -9.72 7.59
C VAL A 55 -1.17 -8.83 8.43
N GLU A 56 0.11 -9.18 8.56
CA GLU A 56 1.08 -8.35 9.27
C GLU A 56 1.34 -7.03 8.53
N LEU A 57 1.49 -7.09 7.21
CA LEU A 57 1.66 -5.92 6.35
C LEU A 57 0.44 -5.00 6.43
N GLN A 58 -0.77 -5.55 6.29
CA GLN A 58 -2.01 -4.80 6.42
C GLN A 58 -2.14 -4.11 7.78
N ARG A 59 -1.85 -4.82 8.89
CA ARG A 59 -1.89 -4.23 10.23
C ARG A 59 -0.91 -3.08 10.39
N LYS A 60 0.30 -3.19 9.83
CA LYS A 60 1.26 -2.09 9.85
C LYS A 60 0.74 -0.89 9.08
N LEU A 61 0.17 -1.09 7.88
CA LEU A 61 -0.39 -0.01 7.08
C LEU A 61 -1.57 0.69 7.79
N ASP A 62 -2.41 -0.09 8.49
CA ASP A 62 -3.52 0.41 9.30
C ASP A 62 -3.06 1.35 10.44
N ASP A 63 -1.88 1.11 11.01
CA ASP A 63 -1.33 1.92 12.10
C ASP A 63 -0.63 3.20 11.62
N LEU A 64 -0.41 3.35 10.31
CA LEU A 64 0.27 4.51 9.69
C LEU A 64 -0.72 5.59 9.27
N HIS A 65 -0.31 6.86 9.29
CA HIS A 65 -1.12 7.95 8.72
C HIS A 65 -1.14 7.86 7.19
N SER A 66 -2.16 8.46 6.55
CA SER A 66 -2.30 8.46 5.09
C SER A 66 -1.08 9.07 4.38
N ALA A 67 -0.50 10.15 4.93
CA ALA A 67 0.75 10.72 4.42
C ALA A 67 1.97 9.79 4.56
N ASP A 68 2.04 8.99 5.63
CA ASP A 68 3.11 8.01 5.83
C ASP A 68 2.99 6.86 4.80
N VAL A 69 1.76 6.42 4.54
CA VAL A 69 1.45 5.40 3.52
C VAL A 69 1.75 5.94 2.13
N ALA A 70 1.36 7.18 1.82
CA ALA A 70 1.69 7.87 0.58
C ALA A 70 3.21 7.86 0.35
N TYR A 71 4.00 8.32 1.32
CA TYR A 71 5.46 8.30 1.26
C TYR A 71 6.03 6.90 0.93
N ILE A 72 5.46 5.85 1.52
CA ILE A 72 5.87 4.48 1.25
C ILE A 72 5.53 4.08 -0.19
N LEU A 73 4.30 4.37 -0.67
CA LEU A 73 3.87 4.06 -2.03
C LEU A 73 4.76 4.76 -3.09
N GLU A 74 5.19 6.00 -2.82
CA GLU A 74 6.11 6.73 -3.72
C GLU A 74 7.51 6.10 -3.78
N ALA A 75 7.99 5.57 -2.67
CA ALA A 75 9.30 4.96 -2.57
C ALA A 75 9.36 3.54 -3.18
N LEU A 76 8.20 2.90 -3.38
CA LEU A 76 8.11 1.53 -3.89
C LEU A 76 8.09 1.47 -5.43
N PRO A 77 8.69 0.41 -6.03
CA PRO A 77 8.50 0.10 -7.44
C PRO A 77 7.05 -0.29 -7.72
N LEU A 78 6.61 -0.16 -8.98
CA LEU A 78 5.19 -0.31 -9.37
C LEU A 78 4.52 -1.58 -8.84
N GLU A 79 5.14 -2.75 -9.01
CA GLU A 79 4.58 -4.04 -8.56
C GLU A 79 4.33 -4.08 -7.04
N GLU A 80 5.30 -3.62 -6.27
CA GLU A 80 5.22 -3.59 -4.80
C GLU A 80 4.23 -2.52 -4.33
N ARG A 81 4.21 -1.38 -5.02
CA ARG A 81 3.25 -0.30 -4.77
C ARG A 81 1.81 -0.79 -4.93
N LEU A 82 1.49 -1.47 -6.03
CA LEU A 82 0.14 -2.00 -6.27
C LEU A 82 -0.21 -3.08 -5.22
N THR A 83 0.77 -3.91 -4.84
CA THR A 83 0.57 -4.90 -3.76
C THR A 83 0.21 -4.23 -2.43
N VAL A 84 0.91 -3.15 -2.06
CA VAL A 84 0.61 -2.38 -0.85
C VAL A 84 -0.73 -1.67 -0.97
N TRP A 85 -1.03 -1.08 -2.13
CA TRP A 85 -2.29 -0.40 -2.41
C TRP A 85 -3.50 -1.32 -2.19
N GLN A 86 -3.46 -2.54 -2.71
CA GLN A 86 -4.51 -3.54 -2.55
C GLN A 86 -4.71 -4.04 -1.11
N LEU A 87 -3.80 -3.71 -0.18
CA LEU A 87 -3.92 -4.04 1.25
C LEU A 87 -4.50 -2.90 2.09
N VAL A 88 -4.49 -1.69 1.55
CA VAL A 88 -5.10 -0.51 2.18
C VAL A 88 -6.62 -0.66 2.18
N LYS A 89 -7.28 -0.12 3.21
CA LYS A 89 -8.75 -0.11 3.28
C LYS A 89 -9.29 1.00 2.37
N ALA A 90 -10.33 0.66 1.60
CA ALA A 90 -10.97 1.60 0.68
C ALA A 90 -11.39 2.95 1.30
N GLU A 91 -11.77 2.94 2.59
CA GLU A 91 -12.10 4.13 3.40
C GLU A 91 -10.95 5.15 3.52
N ARG A 92 -9.73 4.76 3.13
CA ARG A 92 -8.52 5.58 3.20
C ARG A 92 -8.00 5.98 1.83
N ASP A 93 -8.62 5.48 0.76
CA ASP A 93 -8.13 5.68 -0.59
C ASP A 93 -8.14 7.16 -0.95
N GLY A 94 -9.22 7.88 -0.62
CA GLY A 94 -9.33 9.33 -0.85
C GLY A 94 -8.21 10.12 -0.18
N ASP A 95 -8.01 9.90 1.12
CA ASP A 95 -6.95 10.56 1.89
C ASP A 95 -5.56 10.27 1.32
N ILE A 96 -5.28 9.01 0.97
CA ILE A 96 -3.96 8.64 0.44
C ILE A 96 -3.76 9.21 -0.96
N LEU A 97 -4.80 9.18 -1.80
CA LEU A 97 -4.78 9.78 -3.13
C LEU A 97 -4.47 11.27 -3.07
N LEU A 98 -4.98 12.01 -2.07
CA LEU A 98 -4.65 13.42 -1.88
C LEU A 98 -3.18 13.67 -1.54
N GLU A 99 -2.56 12.77 -0.78
CA GLU A 99 -1.20 12.93 -0.25
C GLU A 99 -0.09 12.50 -1.23
N VAL A 100 -0.38 11.58 -2.16
CA VAL A 100 0.61 11.11 -3.16
C VAL A 100 0.82 12.12 -4.31
N SER A 101 2.00 12.13 -4.91
CA SER A 101 2.27 12.88 -6.15
C SER A 101 1.41 12.41 -7.33
N ASP A 102 1.16 13.31 -8.27
CA ASP A 102 0.33 13.07 -9.47
C ASP A 102 0.74 11.79 -10.23
N SER A 103 2.05 11.58 -10.40
CA SER A 103 2.57 10.41 -11.11
C SER A 103 2.24 9.08 -10.42
N VAL A 104 2.20 9.07 -9.08
CA VAL A 104 1.85 7.88 -8.30
C VAL A 104 0.33 7.74 -8.28
N ARG A 105 -0.38 8.84 -8.07
CA ARG A 105 -1.84 8.93 -8.09
C ARG A 105 -2.44 8.34 -9.36
N GLU A 106 -1.92 8.69 -10.53
CA GLU A 106 -2.34 8.13 -11.82
C GLU A 106 -2.21 6.61 -11.86
N THR A 107 -1.10 6.07 -11.34
CA THR A 107 -0.89 4.62 -11.31
C THR A 107 -1.85 3.91 -10.36
N LEU A 108 -2.23 4.54 -9.24
CA LEU A 108 -3.20 3.98 -8.30
C LEU A 108 -4.62 4.04 -8.87
N ILE A 109 -5.02 5.19 -9.42
CA ILE A 109 -6.34 5.37 -10.06
C ILE A 109 -6.52 4.39 -11.23
N ALA A 110 -5.46 4.11 -12.00
CA ALA A 110 -5.52 3.15 -13.10
C ALA A 110 -5.70 1.69 -12.64
N ASP A 111 -5.37 1.37 -11.39
CA ASP A 111 -5.54 0.03 -10.79
C ASP A 111 -6.91 -0.12 -10.11
N MET A 112 -7.56 0.99 -9.75
CA MET A 112 -8.87 1.01 -9.10
C MET A 112 -10.01 0.67 -10.06
N ASP A 113 -11.03 -0.02 -9.55
CA ASP A 113 -12.28 -0.21 -10.28
C ASP A 113 -13.25 0.97 -10.13
N ASP A 114 -14.30 1.01 -10.99
CA ASP A 114 -15.30 2.09 -10.98
C ASP A 114 -16.02 2.22 -9.62
N HIS A 115 -16.15 1.13 -8.86
CA HIS A 115 -16.81 1.13 -7.56
C HIS A 115 -15.90 1.73 -6.48
N GLU A 116 -14.61 1.38 -6.48
CA GLU A 116 -13.59 1.95 -5.61
C GLU A 116 -13.41 3.45 -5.86
N LEU A 117 -13.31 3.86 -7.13
CA LEU A 117 -13.23 5.27 -7.51
C LEU A 117 -14.46 6.05 -7.04
N LEU A 118 -15.65 5.47 -7.19
CA LEU A 118 -16.88 6.10 -6.72
C LEU A 118 -16.96 6.15 -5.19
N ALA A 119 -16.44 5.14 -4.48
CA ALA A 119 -16.41 5.11 -3.03
C ALA A 119 -15.47 6.20 -2.49
N ALA A 120 -14.22 6.23 -2.98
CA ALA A 120 -13.25 7.26 -2.63
C ALA A 120 -13.79 8.66 -2.92
N ALA A 121 -14.38 8.87 -4.10
CA ALA A 121 -14.92 10.18 -4.48
C ALA A 121 -16.14 10.62 -3.64
N LYS A 122 -16.88 9.69 -3.02
CA LYS A 122 -18.04 10.03 -2.15
C LYS A 122 -17.62 10.44 -0.75
N GLU A 123 -16.46 9.99 -0.30
CA GLU A 123 -15.94 10.32 1.02
C GLU A 123 -15.25 11.69 1.03
N MET A 124 -14.93 12.22 -0.15
CA MET A 124 -14.23 13.49 -0.33
C MET A 124 -15.19 14.66 -0.54
N ASP A 125 -14.80 15.82 -0.03
CA ASP A 125 -15.51 17.08 -0.24
C ASP A 125 -15.24 17.66 -1.64
N ALA A 126 -16.10 18.60 -2.06
CA ALA A 126 -16.03 19.19 -3.40
C ALA A 126 -14.69 19.87 -3.72
N ASP A 127 -14.04 20.45 -2.72
CA ASP A 127 -12.73 21.10 -2.86
C ASP A 127 -11.61 20.06 -3.05
N GLU A 128 -11.66 18.96 -2.29
CA GLU A 128 -10.70 17.85 -2.39
C GLU A 128 -10.81 17.10 -3.73
N LEU A 129 -12.04 16.94 -4.23
CA LEU A 129 -12.27 16.41 -5.57
C LEU A 129 -11.74 17.34 -6.67
N ALA A 130 -11.76 18.66 -6.46
CA ALA A 130 -11.22 19.61 -7.42
C ALA A 130 -9.69 19.49 -7.52
N ASP A 131 -9.02 19.16 -6.42
CA ASP A 131 -7.58 18.87 -6.39
C ASP A 131 -7.24 17.54 -7.07
N LEU A 132 -8.15 16.55 -7.06
CA LEU A 132 -7.99 15.28 -7.79
C LEU A 132 -8.35 15.33 -9.28
N ALA A 133 -9.22 16.25 -9.68
CA ALA A 133 -9.78 16.33 -11.03
C ALA A 133 -8.76 16.44 -12.18
N PRO A 134 -7.55 17.04 -12.03
CA PRO A 134 -6.55 17.06 -13.09
C PRO A 134 -6.11 15.67 -13.54
N SER A 135 -5.82 14.76 -12.59
CA SER A 135 -5.31 13.41 -12.86
C SER A 135 -6.34 12.51 -13.55
N CYS A 136 -7.63 12.66 -13.24
CA CYS A 136 -8.70 11.90 -13.90
C CYS A 136 -8.91 12.31 -15.38
N ARG A 137 -8.47 13.52 -15.78
CA ARG A 137 -8.78 14.07 -17.11
C ARG A 137 -7.78 13.64 -18.18
N GLU A 138 -6.55 13.32 -17.80
CA GLU A 138 -5.50 12.88 -18.75
C GLU A 138 -5.66 11.41 -19.17
N THR A 139 -6.22 10.54 -18.32
CA THR A 139 -6.44 9.12 -18.66
C THR A 139 -7.43 8.94 -19.83
N SER A 140 -8.37 9.87 -19.99
CA SER A 140 -9.37 9.86 -21.07
C SER A 140 -8.83 10.26 -22.44
N SER A 141 -7.59 10.76 -22.53
CA SER A 141 -6.99 11.20 -23.79
C SER A 141 -6.01 10.20 -24.43
N MET A 142 -5.79 9.03 -23.82
CA MET A 142 -4.91 7.96 -24.35
C MET A 142 -5.64 6.70 -24.86
N SER A 143 -6.95 6.77 -25.15
CA SER A 143 -7.68 5.75 -25.93
C SER A 143 -8.02 6.22 -27.33
#